data_AF-A0A845Z807-F1
#
_entry.id   AF-A0A845Z807-F1
#
_cell.length_a   1.000
_cell.length_b   1.000
_cell.length_c   1.000
_cell.angle_alpha   90.00
_cell.angle_beta   90.00
_cell.angle_gamma   90.00
#
_symmetry.space_group_name_H-M   'P 1'
#
loop_
_entity.id
_entity.type
_entity.pdbx_description
1 polymer ?
#
loop_
_entity_poly.entity_id
_entity_poly.type
_entity_poly.pdbx_seq_one_letter_code
_entity_poly.pdbx_strand_id
1 'polypeptide(L)' 'MLDRTNLVPHHLDLLMVSLSYRKRAVPLGWQLLRFGATNAATQIALLQQVAGQVPPEQAVVVHGDTEFGAVPMMQF' A
#
# COMPACT_ATOMS: atom_id res chain seq x y z
N MET A 1 5.78 3.05 2.37
CA MET A 1 6.02 2.18 1.20
C MET A 1 4.75 1.39 0.94
N LEU A 2 4.26 1.44 -0.29
CA LEU A 2 3.18 0.60 -0.78
C LEU A 2 3.80 -0.50 -1.65
N ASP A 3 3.42 -1.75 -1.40
CA ASP A 3 3.99 -2.92 -2.06
C ASP A 3 2.89 -3.96 -2.37
N ARG A 4 3.06 -4.69 -3.46
CA ARG A 4 2.25 -5.86 -3.80
C ARG A 4 3.18 -7.06 -4.01
N THR A 5 2.92 -8.13 -3.26
CA THR A 5 3.63 -9.40 -3.38
C THR A 5 2.67 -10.49 -3.82
N ASN A 6 3.02 -11.23 -4.88
CA ASN A 6 2.32 -12.46 -5.26
C ASN A 6 2.60 -13.54 -4.20
N LEU A 7 1.66 -13.71 -3.26
CA LEU A 7 1.85 -14.51 -2.05
C LEU A 7 1.62 -16.00 -2.35
N VAL A 8 0.56 -16.31 -3.09
CA VAL A 8 0.30 -17.65 -3.62
C VAL A 8 0.27 -17.52 -5.14
N PRO A 9 1.22 -18.13 -5.87
CA PRO A 9 1.38 -17.92 -7.31
C PRO A 9 0.06 -18.01 -8.08
N HIS A 10 -0.35 -16.91 -8.69
CA HIS A 10 -1.55 -16.80 -9.53
C HIS A 10 -2.89 -16.99 -8.79
N HIS A 11 -2.88 -16.98 -7.46
CA HIS A 11 -4.08 -17.13 -6.64
C HIS A 11 -4.31 -15.94 -5.71
N LEU A 12 -3.28 -15.52 -4.98
CA LEU A 12 -3.40 -14.49 -3.95
C LEU A 12 -2.27 -13.47 -4.06
N ASP A 13 -2.65 -12.20 -4.04
CA ASP A 13 -1.75 -11.07 -3.86
C ASP A 13 -1.86 -10.54 -2.44
N LEU A 14 -0.73 -10.20 -1.84
CA LEU A 14 -0.64 -9.43 -0.62
C LEU A 14 -0.39 -7.97 -0.99
N LEU A 15 -1.35 -7.09 -0.70
CA LEU A 15 -1.18 -5.64 -0.77
C LEU A 15 -0.81 -5.12 0.63
N MET A 16 0.25 -4.33 0.75
CA MET A 16 0.77 -3.89 2.05
C MET A 16 1.20 -2.43 2.03
N VAL A 17 0.83 -1.71 3.09
CA VAL A 17 1.40 -0.41 3.46
C VAL A 17 2.35 -0.62 4.63
N SER A 18 3.58 -0.11 4.50
CA SER A 18 4.60 -0.22 5.54
C SER A 18 5.33 1.10 5.79
N LEU A 19 5.79 1.25 7.04
CA LEU A 19 6.74 2.28 7.44
C LEU A 19 8.15 1.82 7.07
N SER A 20 8.86 2.64 6.31
CA SER A 20 10.28 2.43 6.04
C SER A 20 11.09 2.94 7.24
N TYR A 21 11.58 2.03 8.08
CA TYR A 21 12.34 2.37 9.28
C TYR A 21 13.61 1.53 9.40
N ARG A 22 14.77 2.19 9.49
CA ARG A 22 16.09 1.55 9.71
C ARG A 22 16.34 0.32 8.80
N LYS A 23 16.17 0.49 7.49
CA LYS A 23 16.33 -0.56 6.46
C LYS A 23 15.32 -1.72 6.59
N ARG A 24 14.17 -1.50 7.24
CA ARG A 24 13.09 -2.48 7.38
C ARG A 24 11.77 -1.89 6.89
N ALA A 25 10.95 -2.74 6.30
CA ALA A 25 9.54 -2.47 6.08
C ALA A 25 8.78 -2.96 7.30
N VAL A 26 8.24 -2.04 8.10
CA VAL A 26 7.38 -2.35 9.24
C VAL A 26 5.93 -2.28 8.77
N PRO A 27 5.18 -3.39 8.71
CA PRO A 27 3.80 -3.37 8.23
C PRO A 27 2.92 -2.47 9.10
N LEU A 28 2.16 -1.58 8.47
CA LEU A 28 1.14 -0.74 9.12
C LEU A 28 -0.28 -1.21 8.81
N GLY A 29 -0.47 -1.83 7.64
CA GLY A 29 -1.72 -2.41 7.21
C GLY A 29 -1.50 -3.29 5.98
N TRP A 30 -2.32 -4.33 5.82
CA TRP A 30 -2.26 -5.24 4.68
C TRP A 30 -3.61 -5.86 4.35
N GLN A 31 -3.75 -6.34 3.11
CA GLN A 31 -4.92 -7.06 2.63
C GLN A 31 -4.50 -8.22 1.74
N LEU A 32 -5.23 -9.33 1.84
CA LEU A 32 -5.15 -10.43 0.90
C LEU A 32 -6.20 -10.23 -0.19
N LEU A 33 -5.74 -10.19 -1.43
CA LEU A 33 -6.56 -9.99 -2.61
C LEU A 33 -6.45 -11.22 -3.51
N ARG A 34 -7.46 -11.46 -4.34
CA ARG A 34 -7.32 -12.39 -5.46
C ARG A 34 -6.23 -11.87 -6.39
N PHE A 35 -5.45 -12.77 -6.97
CA PHE A 35 -4.40 -12.41 -7.92
C PHE A 35 -4.93 -11.49 -9.04
N GLY A 36 -4.22 -10.39 -9.28
CA GLY A 36 -4.58 -9.40 -10.30
C GLY A 36 -5.78 -8.51 -9.96
N ALA A 37 -6.34 -8.60 -8.75
CA ALA A 37 -7.48 -7.78 -8.32
C ALA A 37 -7.07 -6.42 -7.70
N THR A 38 -5.78 -6.10 -7.66
CA THR A 38 -5.29 -4.81 -7.16
C THR A 38 -5.62 -3.71 -8.16
N ASN A 39 -6.38 -2.72 -7.71
CA ASN A 39 -6.69 -1.51 -8.46
C ASN A 39 -6.49 -0.28 -7.57
N ALA A 40 -6.51 0.91 -8.18
CA ALA A 40 -6.29 2.18 -7.47
C ALA A 40 -7.27 2.38 -6.29
N ALA A 41 -8.54 2.00 -6.42
CA ALA A 41 -9.51 2.16 -5.34
C ALA A 41 -9.15 1.29 -4.12
N THR A 42 -8.74 0.03 -4.34
CA THR A 42 -8.27 -0.85 -3.26
C THR A 42 -7.00 -0.31 -2.60
N GLN A 43 -6.05 0.20 -3.40
CA GLN A 43 -4.81 0.81 -2.90
C GLN A 43 -5.09 2.04 -2.03
N ILE A 44 -5.96 2.96 -2.50
CA ILE A 44 -6.38 4.16 -1.76
C ILE A 44 -7.11 3.77 -0.47
N ALA A 45 -8.02 2.80 -0.51
CA ALA A 45 -8.75 2.38 0.68
C ALA A 45 -7.83 1.88 1.79
N LEU A 46 -6.80 1.10 1.44
CA LEU A 46 -5.78 0.66 2.41
C LEU A 46 -4.94 1.84 2.93
N LEU A 47 -4.56 2.78 2.06
CA LEU A 47 -3.84 3.98 2.48
C LEU A 47 -4.66 4.85 3.43
N GLN A 48 -5.95 5.06 3.18
CA GLN A 48 -6.85 5.81 4.06
C GLN A 48 -6.96 5.15 5.45
N GLN A 49 -7.08 3.82 5.46
CA GLN A 49 -7.11 3.05 6.71
C GLN A 49 -5.84 3.25 7.54
N VAL A 50 -4.67 3.30 6.91
CA VAL A 50 -3.40 3.55 7.59
C VAL A 50 -3.21 5.02 7.95
N ALA A 51 -3.63 5.95 7.10
CA ALA A 51 -3.51 7.39 7.34
C ALA A 51 -4.22 7.81 8.63
N GLY A 52 -5.36 7.20 8.96
CA GLY A 52 -6.07 7.45 10.23
C GLY A 52 -5.30 7.05 11.49
N GLN A 53 -4.19 6.32 11.37
CA GLN A 53 -3.31 5.93 12.47
C GLN A 53 -2.08 6.83 12.61
N VAL A 54 -1.83 7.71 11.64
CA VAL A 54 -0.68 8.61 11.63
C VAL A 54 -1.09 9.95 12.27
N PRO A 55 -0.27 10.53 13.17
CA PRO A 55 -0.55 11.85 13.73
C PRO A 55 -0.71 12.92 12.62
N PRO A 56 -1.73 13.79 12.71
CA PRO A 56 -2.09 14.72 11.62
C PRO A 56 -1.00 15.77 11.32
N GLU A 57 -0.14 16.09 12.29
CA GLU A 57 0.98 17.02 12.14
C GLU A 57 2.20 16.42 11.43
N GLN A 58 2.21 15.10 11.19
CA GLN A 58 3.37 14.42 10.65
C GLN A 58 3.37 14.48 9.12
N ALA A 59 4.45 15.01 8.54
CA ALA A 59 4.69 14.89 7.10
C ALA A 59 4.91 13.42 6.72
N VAL A 60 4.18 12.95 5.70
CA VAL A 60 4.26 11.58 5.18
C VAL A 60 4.66 11.63 3.71
N VAL A 61 5.61 10.77 3.33
CA VAL A 61 5.97 10.51 1.93
C VAL A 61 5.59 9.08 1.62
N VAL A 62 4.66 8.91 0.68
CA VAL A 62 4.29 7.60 0.15
C VAL A 62 5.16 7.30 -1.05
N HIS A 63 5.72 6.09 -1.11
CA HIS A 63 6.50 5.61 -2.24
C HIS A 63 6.10 4.18 -2.59
N GLY A 64 6.15 3.87 -3.88
CA GLY A 64 5.84 2.59 -4.51
C GLY A 64 6.39 2.61 -5.93
N ASP A 65 6.43 1.46 -6.60
CA ASP A 65 6.86 1.38 -8.00
C ASP A 65 5.76 1.86 -8.97
N THR A 66 6.02 1.72 -10.29
CA THR A 66 5.11 2.15 -11.34
C THR A 66 3.73 1.47 -11.29
N GLU A 67 3.58 0.32 -10.63
CA GLU A 67 2.29 -0.35 -10.44
C GLU A 67 1.29 0.52 -9.66
N PHE A 68 1.80 1.49 -8.89
CA PHE A 68 1.01 2.43 -8.08
C PHE A 68 0.86 3.81 -8.74
N GLY A 69 1.29 3.97 -10.00
CA GLY A 69 1.30 5.23 -10.74
C GLY A 69 -0.03 5.65 -11.37
N ALA A 70 -1.17 5.12 -10.92
CA ALA A 70 -2.47 5.54 -11.44
C ALA A 70 -2.78 7.00 -11.04
N VAL A 71 -3.45 7.78 -11.91
CA VAL A 71 -3.78 9.19 -11.61
C VAL A 71 -4.50 9.37 -10.27
N PRO A 72 -5.50 8.54 -9.89
CA PRO A 72 -6.15 8.65 -8.59
C PRO A 72 -5.19 8.44 -7.41
N MET A 73 -4.14 7.62 -7.57
CA MET A 73 -3.12 7.39 -6.54
C MET A 73 -2.19 8.60 -6.40
N MET A 74 -1.87 9.27 -7.50
CA MET A 74 -1.02 10.48 -7.48
C MET A 74 -1.74 11.71 -6.92
N GLN A 75 -3.07 11.66 -6.82
CA GLN A 75 -3.92 12.73 -6.26
C GLN A 75 -4.36 12.46 -4.81
N PHE A 76 -3.96 11.31 -4.24
CA PHE A 76 -4.24 10.95 -2.85
C PHE A 76 -3.56 11.92 -1.87
#